data_AF-A0A564ZFE4-F1
#
_entry.id   AF-A0A564ZFE4-F1
#
_cell.length_a   1.000
_cell.length_b   1.000
_cell.length_c   1.000
_cell.angle_alpha   90.00
_cell.angle_beta   90.00
_cell.angle_gamma   90.00
#
_symmetry.space_group_name_H-M   'P 1'
#
loop_
_entity.id
_entity.type
_entity.pdbx_description
1 polymer ?
#
loop_
_entity_poly.entity_id
_entity_poly.type
_entity_poly.pdbx_seq_one_letter_code
_entity_poly.pdbx_strand_id
1 'polypeptide(L)'
;MGSVFGTPTPHDVTFTRSEILVSEDVVDRLRDQESSISEKVASQIPTLAPAPPKTQASPPNHQIPEPVLEKKVDPPITTLHGLTYSSEEADKRFEALLRRLGEKNDMNLKLAEDEYTKVVDRLQSKYLKHSPEACCVDAQNVVMDCYKANGEHSLNCSKEVESFVRCVAAFRAARTKSPSSDFL
;
A
#
# COMPACT_ATOMS: atom_id res chain seq x y z
N MET A 1 24.26 29.00 16.76
CA MET A 1 23.26 28.52 15.78
C MET A 1 23.80 27.22 15.19
N GLY A 2 23.53 26.08 15.82
CA GLY A 2 23.95 24.76 15.35
C GLY A 2 22.84 24.14 14.49
N SER A 3 23.19 23.68 13.29
CA SER A 3 22.25 23.06 12.36
C SER A 3 21.93 21.63 12.80
N VAL A 4 20.68 21.39 13.16
CA VAL A 4 20.10 20.10 13.57
C VAL A 4 19.36 19.50 12.38
N PHE A 5 20.08 19.06 11.36
CA PHE A 5 19.49 18.26 10.28
C PHE A 5 20.42 17.09 9.99
N GLY A 6 20.15 15.97 10.66
CA GLY A 6 20.72 14.68 10.27
C GLY A 6 20.22 14.33 8.87
N THR A 7 21.14 14.04 7.95
CA THR A 7 20.79 13.55 6.62
C THR A 7 20.23 12.14 6.75
N PRO A 8 18.99 11.87 6.31
CA PRO A 8 18.47 10.50 6.26
C PRO A 8 19.34 9.68 5.31
N THR A 9 19.86 8.56 5.80
CA THR A 9 20.57 7.58 4.98
C THR A 9 19.62 7.06 3.90
N PRO A 10 19.99 7.08 2.61
CA PRO A 10 19.15 6.53 1.57
C PRO A 10 19.12 5.00 1.70
N HIS A 11 18.01 4.46 2.17
CA HIS A 11 17.74 3.03 2.07
C HIS A 11 17.28 2.76 0.64
N ASP A 12 18.12 2.04 -0.12
CA ASP A 12 17.78 1.59 -1.46
C ASP A 12 16.83 0.40 -1.35
N VAL A 13 15.53 0.68 -1.48
CA VAL A 13 14.47 -0.33 -1.43
C VAL A 13 14.22 -0.79 -2.86
N THR A 14 14.84 -1.90 -3.24
CA THR A 14 14.61 -2.52 -4.54
C THR A 14 13.42 -3.46 -4.45
N PHE A 15 12.34 -3.12 -5.14
CA PHE A 15 11.15 -3.96 -5.25
C PHE A 15 11.27 -4.90 -6.45
N THR A 16 11.00 -6.18 -6.23
CA THR A 16 10.89 -7.17 -7.30
C THR A 16 9.49 -7.13 -7.92
N ARG A 17 9.36 -7.52 -9.21
CA ARG A 17 8.07 -7.49 -9.93
C ARG A 17 6.97 -8.32 -9.24
N SER A 18 7.34 -9.34 -8.47
CA SER A 18 6.44 -10.17 -7.66
C SER A 18 5.91 -9.49 -6.38
N GLU A 19 6.50 -8.36 -5.97
CA GLU A 19 6.11 -7.61 -4.77
C GLU A 19 5.13 -6.47 -5.06
N ILE A 20 4.94 -6.14 -6.35
CA ILE A 20 3.95 -5.17 -6.81
C ILE A 20 2.67 -5.94 -7.13
N LEU A 21 1.72 -5.97 -6.18
CA LEU A 21 0.42 -6.57 -6.41
C LEU A 21 -0.42 -5.63 -7.29
N VAL A 22 -0.77 -6.12 -8.48
CA VAL A 22 -1.66 -5.44 -9.41
C VAL A 22 -3.00 -6.16 -9.34
N SER A 23 -4.07 -5.45 -8.98
CA SER A 23 -5.42 -6.02 -8.89
C SER A 23 -5.89 -6.55 -10.26
N GLU A 24 -6.70 -7.61 -10.27
CA GLU A 24 -7.25 -8.22 -11.49
C GLU A 24 -7.97 -7.18 -12.38
N ASP A 25 -8.71 -6.25 -11.78
CA ASP A 25 -9.35 -5.13 -12.52
C ASP A 25 -8.34 -4.26 -13.30
N VAL A 26 -7.16 -4.02 -12.72
CA VAL A 26 -6.10 -3.25 -13.41
C VAL A 26 -5.49 -4.07 -14.55
N VAL A 27 -5.37 -5.39 -14.36
CA VAL A 27 -4.90 -6.33 -15.40
C VAL A 27 -5.91 -6.41 -16.56
N ASP A 28 -7.20 -6.49 -16.25
CA ASP A 28 -8.27 -6.56 -17.23
C ASP A 28 -8.34 -5.27 -18.04
N ARG A 29 -8.24 -4.10 -17.39
CA ARG A 29 -8.15 -2.80 -18.11
C ARG A 29 -6.93 -2.71 -19.02
N LEU A 30 -5.77 -3.25 -18.61
CA LEU A 30 -4.58 -3.27 -19.46
C LEU A 30 -4.77 -4.20 -20.67
N ARG A 31 -5.42 -5.35 -20.48
CA ARG A 31 -5.75 -6.28 -21.56
C ARG A 31 -6.77 -5.68 -22.54
N ASP A 32 -7.78 -4.99 -22.02
CA ASP A 32 -8.78 -4.27 -22.83
C ASP A 32 -8.14 -3.11 -23.59
N GLN A 33 -7.16 -2.43 -22.98
CA GLN A 33 -6.38 -1.40 -23.64
C GLN A 33 -5.54 -1.98 -24.79
N GLU A 34 -4.91 -3.16 -24.63
CA GLU A 34 -4.20 -3.85 -25.72
C GLU A 34 -5.12 -4.23 -26.89
N SER A 35 -6.35 -4.67 -26.61
CA SER A 35 -7.35 -4.88 -27.68
C SER A 35 -7.78 -3.59 -28.36
N SER A 36 -7.88 -2.47 -27.63
CA SER A 36 -8.19 -1.16 -28.21
C SER A 36 -7.04 -0.58 -29.05
N ILE A 37 -5.79 -0.94 -28.75
CA ILE A 37 -4.61 -0.52 -29.52
C ILE A 37 -4.55 -1.29 -30.85
N SER A 38 -4.98 -2.55 -30.89
CA SER A 38 -5.03 -3.34 -32.13
C SER A 38 -6.02 -2.77 -33.17
N GLU A 39 -7.13 -2.15 -32.74
CA GLU A 39 -8.08 -1.49 -33.65
C GLU A 39 -7.72 -0.03 -34.01
N LYS A 40 -6.82 0.63 -33.25
CA LYS A 40 -6.45 2.03 -33.51
C LYS A 40 -5.14 2.26 -34.27
N VAL A 41 -4.37 1.22 -34.61
CA VAL A 41 -3.16 1.31 -35.45
C VAL A 41 -3.51 1.26 -36.95
N ALA A 42 -4.57 1.97 -37.36
CA ALA A 42 -4.88 2.21 -38.78
C ALA A 42 -5.24 3.66 -39.11
N SER A 43 -5.25 4.58 -38.13
CA SER A 43 -5.45 6.00 -38.46
C SER A 43 -4.92 6.97 -37.42
N GLN A 44 -3.92 7.74 -37.88
CA GLN A 44 -3.54 9.10 -37.49
C GLN A 44 -2.51 9.27 -36.36
N ILE A 45 -1.29 9.60 -36.78
CA ILE A 45 -0.31 10.43 -36.05
C ILE A 45 -0.50 11.87 -36.59
N PRO A 46 -0.67 12.89 -35.73
CA PRO A 46 0.42 13.84 -35.56
C PRO A 46 0.78 14.18 -34.11
N THR A 47 2.09 14.39 -33.93
CA THR A 47 2.87 14.86 -32.78
C THR A 47 2.53 16.29 -32.32
N LEU A 48 2.50 16.57 -31.01
CA LEU A 48 3.12 17.76 -30.39
C LEU A 48 3.30 17.62 -28.86
N ALA A 49 4.28 18.37 -28.35
CA ALA A 49 5.01 18.29 -27.07
C ALA A 49 4.22 18.66 -25.78
N PRO A 50 4.81 18.50 -24.56
CA PRO A 50 4.08 18.33 -23.29
C PRO A 50 3.83 19.63 -22.51
N ALA A 51 2.67 19.72 -21.85
CA ALA A 51 2.35 20.71 -20.82
C ALA A 51 1.77 19.99 -19.58
N PRO A 52 1.97 20.54 -18.36
CA PRO A 52 1.89 19.79 -17.10
C PRO A 52 0.44 19.51 -16.66
N PRO A 53 0.19 18.41 -15.92
CA PRO A 53 -1.15 18.11 -15.42
C PRO A 53 -1.54 19.07 -14.30
N LYS A 54 -2.55 19.91 -14.57
CA LYS A 54 -3.33 20.60 -13.54
C LYS A 54 -4.24 19.57 -12.87
N THR A 55 -4.14 19.50 -11.54
CA THR A 55 -5.07 18.82 -10.65
C THR A 55 -6.49 19.32 -10.90
N GLN A 56 -7.39 18.46 -11.39
CA GLN A 56 -8.82 18.67 -11.32
C GLN A 56 -9.45 17.45 -10.67
N ALA A 57 -9.77 17.61 -9.38
CA ALA A 57 -10.83 16.87 -8.75
C ALA A 57 -12.14 17.26 -9.44
N SER A 58 -12.88 16.27 -9.94
CA SER A 58 -14.29 16.46 -10.32
C SER A 58 -15.05 15.17 -10.02
N PRO A 59 -16.16 15.24 -9.25
CA PRO A 59 -16.99 14.09 -8.94
C PRO A 59 -17.84 13.68 -10.16
N PRO A 60 -18.25 12.40 -10.26
CA PRO A 60 -19.02 11.90 -11.39
C PRO A 60 -20.43 12.52 -11.39
N ASN A 61 -20.74 13.17 -12.51
CA ASN A 61 -22.04 13.75 -12.85
C ASN A 61 -23.05 12.62 -13.09
N HIS A 62 -24.00 12.43 -12.18
CA HIS A 62 -25.23 11.70 -12.47
C HIS A 62 -26.33 12.73 -12.74
N GLN A 63 -26.67 12.86 -14.02
CA GLN A 63 -27.85 13.57 -14.48
C GLN A 63 -29.09 12.87 -13.90
N ILE A 64 -29.76 13.54 -12.98
CA ILE A 64 -31.12 13.22 -12.56
C ILE A 64 -32.04 13.92 -13.58
N PRO A 65 -32.89 13.22 -14.34
CA PRO A 65 -33.92 13.87 -15.13
C PRO A 65 -34.96 14.48 -14.18
N GLU A 66 -35.16 15.80 -14.24
CA GLU A 66 -36.30 16.46 -13.61
C GLU A 66 -37.62 15.94 -14.20
N PRO A 67 -38.64 15.58 -13.38
CA PRO A 67 -39.98 15.40 -13.88
C PRO A 67 -40.67 16.77 -14.00
N VAL A 68 -41.00 17.14 -15.23
CA VAL A 68 -41.88 18.28 -15.56
C VAL A 68 -43.23 18.09 -14.87
N LEU A 69 -43.55 19.03 -13.99
CA LEU A 69 -44.85 19.25 -13.38
C LEU A 69 -45.81 19.85 -14.42
N GLU A 70 -46.96 19.21 -14.68
CA GLU A 70 -48.28 19.86 -14.80
C GLU A 70 -49.37 18.88 -15.24
N LYS A 71 -50.32 18.55 -14.33
CA LYS A 71 -51.77 18.74 -14.59
C LYS A 71 -52.58 18.63 -13.30
N LYS A 72 -53.33 19.69 -13.03
CA LYS A 72 -54.24 19.93 -11.90
C LYS A 72 -55.58 19.20 -12.10
N VAL A 73 -56.01 18.35 -11.15
CA VAL A 73 -57.42 18.01 -10.85
C VAL A 73 -57.52 17.46 -9.41
N ASP A 74 -58.39 18.04 -8.56
CA ASP A 74 -58.85 17.49 -7.27
C ASP A 74 -60.39 17.30 -7.34
N PRO A 75 -61.07 16.53 -6.44
CA PRO A 75 -60.74 15.25 -5.79
C PRO A 75 -61.90 14.19 -5.96
N PRO A 76 -61.74 12.95 -5.46
CA PRO A 76 -62.36 12.62 -4.16
C PRO A 76 -61.41 11.83 -3.23
N ILE A 77 -61.71 11.86 -1.93
CA ILE A 77 -60.85 11.55 -0.76
C ILE A 77 -60.41 10.06 -0.63
N THR A 78 -60.43 9.26 -1.69
CA THR A 78 -60.06 7.83 -1.65
C THR A 78 -58.63 7.55 -2.14
N THR A 79 -57.93 8.53 -2.73
CA THR A 79 -56.60 8.34 -3.34
C THR A 79 -55.40 8.60 -2.41
N LEU A 80 -55.61 9.13 -1.19
CA LEU A 80 -54.51 9.43 -0.27
C LEU A 80 -53.75 8.17 0.19
N HIS A 81 -54.47 7.09 0.52
CA HIS A 81 -53.86 5.85 0.99
C HIS A 81 -53.04 5.12 -0.08
N GLY A 82 -53.41 5.24 -1.36
CA GLY A 82 -52.66 4.61 -2.46
C GLY A 82 -51.30 5.27 -2.71
N LEU A 83 -51.24 6.61 -2.56
CA LEU A 83 -50.00 7.37 -2.73
C LEU A 83 -49.06 7.21 -1.53
N THR A 84 -49.58 7.18 -0.29
CA THR A 84 -48.77 6.92 0.90
C THR A 84 -48.22 5.50 0.90
N TYR A 85 -49.02 4.50 0.51
CA TYR A 85 -48.56 3.11 0.37
C TYR A 85 -47.43 2.97 -0.67
N SER A 86 -47.55 3.66 -1.80
CA SER A 86 -46.48 3.67 -2.82
C SER A 86 -45.20 4.34 -2.34
N SER A 87 -45.31 5.40 -1.52
CA SER A 87 -44.14 6.06 -0.92
C SER A 87 -43.45 5.14 0.09
N GLU A 88 -44.22 4.54 1.01
CA GLU A 88 -43.67 3.63 2.02
C GLU A 88 -42.99 2.41 1.40
N GLU A 89 -43.49 1.90 0.27
CA GLU A 89 -42.86 0.78 -0.42
C GLU A 89 -41.59 1.21 -1.17
N ALA A 90 -41.54 2.44 -1.69
CA ALA A 90 -40.31 3.01 -2.23
C ALA A 90 -39.25 3.19 -1.13
N ASP A 91 -39.65 3.70 0.03
CA ASP A 91 -38.77 3.89 1.19
C ASP A 91 -38.20 2.55 1.68
N LYS A 92 -39.05 1.52 1.82
CA LYS A 92 -38.61 0.16 2.20
C LYS A 92 -37.61 -0.43 1.20
N ARG A 93 -37.81 -0.21 -0.10
CA ARG A 93 -36.87 -0.69 -1.14
C ARG A 93 -35.54 0.05 -1.07
N PHE A 94 -35.58 1.36 -0.82
CA PHE A 94 -34.39 2.17 -0.67
C PHE A 94 -33.59 1.80 0.58
N GLU A 95 -34.26 1.62 1.72
CA GLU A 95 -33.64 1.12 2.95
C GLU A 95 -33.01 -0.26 2.77
N ALA A 96 -33.71 -1.18 2.09
CA ALA A 96 -33.18 -2.51 1.78
C ALA A 96 -31.93 -2.44 0.89
N LEU A 97 -31.90 -1.51 -0.07
CA LEU A 97 -30.74 -1.28 -0.92
C LEU A 97 -29.56 -0.71 -0.12
N LEU A 98 -29.80 0.29 0.73
CA LEU A 98 -28.79 0.86 1.61
C LEU A 98 -28.19 -0.19 2.55
N ARG A 99 -29.03 -1.04 3.15
CA ARG A 99 -28.57 -2.13 4.01
C ARG A 99 -27.67 -3.09 3.24
N ARG A 100 -28.10 -3.52 2.04
CA ARG A 100 -27.32 -4.42 1.18
C ARG A 100 -25.99 -3.80 0.75
N LEU A 101 -25.96 -2.49 0.48
CA LEU A 101 -24.74 -1.75 0.17
C LEU A 101 -23.80 -1.69 1.38
N GLY A 102 -24.35 -1.40 2.57
CA GLY A 102 -23.60 -1.42 3.83
C GLY A 102 -22.97 -2.79 4.08
N GLU A 103 -23.75 -3.86 4.02
CA GLU A 103 -23.26 -5.24 4.22
C GLU A 103 -22.13 -5.61 3.24
N LYS A 104 -22.25 -5.20 1.96
CA LYS A 104 -21.20 -5.41 0.97
C LYS A 104 -19.94 -4.60 1.26
N ASN A 105 -20.10 -3.36 1.71
CA ASN A 105 -18.98 -2.51 2.07
C ASN A 105 -18.22 -3.11 3.25
N ASP A 106 -18.94 -3.51 4.30
CA ASP A 106 -18.37 -4.15 5.48
C ASP A 106 -17.63 -5.46 5.14
N MET A 107 -18.19 -6.27 4.24
CA MET A 107 -17.54 -7.48 3.75
C MET A 107 -16.24 -7.16 2.99
N ASN A 108 -16.26 -6.15 2.12
CA ASN A 108 -15.06 -5.75 1.37
C ASN A 108 -13.99 -5.14 2.28
N LEU A 109 -14.40 -4.37 3.29
CA LEU A 109 -13.49 -3.80 4.27
C LEU A 109 -12.80 -4.91 5.07
N LYS A 110 -13.57 -5.90 5.56
CA LYS A 110 -13.01 -7.07 6.26
C LYS A 110 -12.01 -7.83 5.39
N LEU A 111 -12.35 -8.08 4.12
CA LEU A 111 -11.43 -8.75 3.20
C LEU A 111 -10.13 -7.96 2.99
N ALA A 112 -10.24 -6.63 2.88
CA ALA A 112 -9.08 -5.75 2.74
C ALA A 112 -8.21 -5.74 4.01
N GLU A 113 -8.82 -5.73 5.20
CA GLU A 113 -8.13 -5.83 6.48
C GLU A 113 -7.38 -7.17 6.63
N ASP A 114 -8.02 -8.27 6.22
CA ASP A 114 -7.42 -9.60 6.26
C ASP A 114 -6.22 -9.70 5.31
N GLU A 115 -6.34 -9.21 4.07
CA GLU A 115 -5.24 -9.19 3.11
C GLU A 115 -4.11 -8.26 3.55
N TYR A 116 -4.44 -7.09 4.10
CA TYR A 116 -3.44 -6.19 4.67
C TYR A 116 -2.64 -6.89 5.78
N THR A 117 -3.33 -7.53 6.72
CA THR A 117 -2.71 -8.25 7.84
C THR A 117 -1.80 -9.36 7.33
N LYS A 118 -2.24 -10.18 6.38
CA LYS A 118 -1.42 -11.23 5.76
C LYS A 118 -0.16 -10.66 5.11
N VAL A 119 -0.28 -9.55 4.38
CA VAL A 119 0.85 -8.91 3.70
C VAL A 119 1.84 -8.36 4.73
N VAL A 120 1.35 -7.69 5.78
CA VAL A 120 2.20 -7.19 6.87
C VAL A 120 2.93 -8.33 7.56
N ASP A 121 2.25 -9.42 7.90
CA ASP A 121 2.87 -10.58 8.55
C ASP A 121 3.94 -11.24 7.68
N ARG A 122 3.69 -11.33 6.37
CA ARG A 122 4.66 -11.84 5.38
C ARG A 122 5.89 -10.94 5.31
N LEU A 123 5.70 -9.62 5.21
CA LEU A 123 6.79 -8.65 5.16
C LEU A 123 7.57 -8.64 6.47
N GLN A 124 6.88 -8.65 7.61
CA GLN A 124 7.52 -8.71 8.91
C GLN A 124 8.34 -10.00 9.07
N SER A 125 7.82 -11.14 8.62
CA SER A 125 8.56 -12.40 8.69
C SER A 125 9.79 -12.41 7.77
N LYS A 126 9.69 -11.80 6.58
CA LYS A 126 10.78 -11.70 5.60
C LYS A 126 11.86 -10.69 5.99
N TYR A 127 11.48 -9.53 6.53
CA TYR A 127 12.41 -8.40 6.73
C TYR A 127 12.73 -8.10 8.20
N LEU A 128 11.84 -8.42 9.14
CA LEU A 128 11.95 -7.99 10.54
C LEU A 128 12.22 -9.14 11.52
N LYS A 129 11.58 -10.31 11.37
CA LYS A 129 11.82 -11.48 12.25
C LYS A 129 13.24 -12.03 12.14
N HIS A 130 13.84 -11.88 10.95
CA HIS A 130 15.26 -12.14 10.72
C HIS A 130 16.02 -10.84 10.58
N SER A 131 15.68 -9.82 11.39
CA SER A 131 16.60 -8.70 11.60
C SER A 131 17.97 -9.33 11.84
N PRO A 132 19.00 -8.98 11.05
CA PRO A 132 20.33 -9.54 11.20
C PRO A 132 20.64 -9.57 12.68
N GLU A 133 20.92 -10.75 13.24
CA GLU A 133 21.50 -10.85 14.57
C GLU A 133 22.56 -9.75 14.65
N ALA A 134 22.36 -8.82 15.58
CA ALA A 134 23.08 -7.56 15.54
C ALA A 134 24.58 -7.89 15.53
N CYS A 135 25.25 -7.48 14.44
CA CYS A 135 26.55 -8.03 14.07
C CYS A 135 27.55 -7.85 15.22
N CYS A 136 27.93 -8.97 15.86
CA CYS A 136 29.00 -9.03 16.85
C CYS A 136 28.82 -8.12 18.09
N VAL A 137 27.56 -7.90 18.54
CA VAL A 137 27.26 -7.01 19.67
C VAL A 137 28.00 -7.41 20.97
N ASP A 138 28.10 -8.70 21.27
CA ASP A 138 28.79 -9.15 22.49
C ASP A 138 30.29 -8.79 22.45
N ALA A 139 30.95 -9.05 21.31
CA ALA A 139 32.35 -8.69 21.11
C ALA A 139 32.55 -7.16 21.10
N GLN A 140 31.57 -6.40 20.58
CA GLN A 140 31.58 -4.94 20.64
C GLN A 140 31.53 -4.45 22.09
N ASN A 141 30.63 -5.00 22.92
CA ASN A 141 30.50 -4.61 24.33
C ASN A 141 31.81 -4.88 25.10
N VAL A 142 32.44 -6.02 24.86
CA VAL A 142 33.74 -6.37 25.47
C VAL A 142 34.83 -5.34 25.11
N VAL A 143 34.91 -4.92 23.84
CA VAL A 143 35.85 -3.86 23.41
C VAL A 143 35.55 -2.53 24.11
N MET A 144 34.28 -2.14 24.16
CA MET A 144 33.86 -0.89 24.79
C MET A 144 34.18 -0.88 26.28
N ASP A 145 33.95 -1.99 26.97
CA ASP A 145 34.22 -2.12 28.39
C ASP A 145 35.73 -2.12 28.68
N CYS A 146 36.55 -2.72 27.80
CA CYS A 146 38.00 -2.63 27.91
C CYS A 146 38.49 -1.18 27.77
N TYR A 147 37.98 -0.42 26.80
CA TYR A 147 38.37 0.99 26.64
C TYR A 147 37.91 1.88 27.78
N LYS A 148 36.73 1.62 28.35
CA LYS A 148 36.28 2.32 29.57
C LYS A 148 37.21 2.05 30.75
N ALA A 149 37.69 0.82 30.89
CA ALA A 149 38.62 0.44 31.95
C ALA A 149 40.06 0.93 31.72
N ASN A 150 40.49 1.09 30.46
CA ASN A 150 41.86 1.39 30.06
C ASN A 150 41.94 2.67 29.20
N GLY A 151 41.35 3.77 29.66
CA GLY A 151 41.26 5.02 28.89
C GLY A 151 42.61 5.60 28.44
N GLU A 152 43.63 5.58 29.31
CA GLU A 152 44.99 6.05 29.00
C GLU A 152 45.88 4.97 28.36
N HIS A 153 45.43 3.71 28.36
CA HIS A 153 46.20 2.54 27.92
C HIS A 153 45.41 1.71 26.92
N SER A 154 44.87 2.38 25.89
CA SER A 154 44.00 1.78 24.87
C SER A 154 44.65 0.59 24.13
N LEU A 155 45.98 0.53 24.05
CA LEU A 155 46.71 -0.58 23.44
C LEU A 155 46.56 -1.92 24.20
N ASN A 156 46.20 -1.87 25.49
CA ASN A 156 45.91 -3.08 26.27
C ASN A 156 44.67 -3.82 25.76
N CYS A 157 43.78 -3.14 25.03
CA CYS A 157 42.54 -3.70 24.49
C CYS A 157 42.70 -4.35 23.09
N SER A 158 43.94 -4.52 22.62
CA SER A 158 44.23 -5.07 21.29
C SER A 158 43.63 -6.46 21.07
N LYS A 159 43.65 -7.31 22.10
CA LYS A 159 43.10 -8.68 22.04
C LYS A 159 41.58 -8.69 21.87
N GLU A 160 40.88 -7.83 22.58
CA GLU A 160 39.42 -7.67 22.51
C GLU A 160 39.03 -7.16 21.12
N VAL A 161 39.77 -6.18 20.59
CA VAL A 161 39.56 -5.63 19.24
C VAL A 161 39.78 -6.70 18.16
N GLU A 162 40.83 -7.52 18.27
CA GLU A 162 41.07 -8.63 17.34
C GLU A 162 39.90 -9.62 17.31
N SER A 163 39.30 -9.91 18.47
CA SER A 163 38.13 -10.79 18.57
C SER A 163 36.91 -10.21 17.84
N PHE A 164 36.66 -8.91 18.01
CA PHE A 164 35.60 -8.20 17.32
C PHE A 164 35.82 -8.17 15.80
N VAL A 165 37.03 -7.85 15.35
CA VAL A 165 37.41 -7.85 13.93
C VAL A 165 37.21 -9.24 13.30
N ARG A 166 37.59 -10.30 14.00
CA ARG A 166 37.39 -11.68 13.55
C ARG A 166 35.91 -12.02 13.38
N CYS A 167 35.07 -11.61 14.34
CA CYS A 167 33.64 -11.78 14.24
C CYS A 167 33.05 -11.03 13.03
N VAL A 168 33.42 -9.76 12.83
CA VAL A 168 32.95 -8.95 11.69
C VAL A 168 33.39 -9.56 10.36
N ALA A 169 34.63 -10.06 10.28
CA ALA A 169 35.13 -10.73 9.09
C ALA A 169 34.34 -12.02 8.77
N ALA A 170 34.05 -12.82 9.79
CA ALA A 170 33.22 -14.03 9.65
C ALA A 170 31.79 -13.69 9.21
N PHE A 171 31.17 -12.67 9.82
CA PHE A 171 29.83 -12.20 9.45
C PHE A 171 29.76 -11.72 8.00
N ARG A 172 30.74 -10.92 7.55
CA ARG A 172 30.85 -10.48 6.15
C ARG A 172 31.01 -11.65 5.19
N ALA A 173 31.85 -12.63 5.54
CA ALA A 173 32.08 -13.82 4.71
C ALA A 173 30.85 -14.74 4.64
N ALA A 174 30.04 -14.83 5.69
CA ALA A 174 28.79 -15.59 5.69
C ALA A 174 27.74 -14.94 4.77
N ARG A 175 27.64 -13.61 4.80
CA ARG A 175 26.71 -12.84 3.95
C ARG A 175 27.02 -12.90 2.46
N THR A 176 28.28 -13.07 2.07
CA THR A 176 28.67 -13.22 0.65
C THR A 176 28.58 -14.66 0.15
N LYS A 177 28.47 -15.65 1.05
CA LYS A 177 28.40 -17.08 0.73
C LYS A 177 27.01 -17.69 0.80
N SER A 178 25.96 -16.96 1.20
CA SER A 178 24.59 -17.42 1.05
C SER A 178 24.13 -17.20 -0.39
N PRO A 179 24.13 -18.22 -1.28
CA PRO A 179 23.25 -18.15 -2.42
C PRO A 179 21.82 -18.08 -1.86
N SER A 180 20.96 -17.39 -2.60
CA SER A 180 19.51 -17.51 -2.53
C SER A 180 19.07 -18.98 -2.62
N SER A 181 19.19 -19.74 -1.54
CA SER A 181 18.54 -21.02 -1.34
C SER A 181 17.36 -20.75 -0.43
N ASP A 182 16.22 -20.49 -1.07
CA ASP A 182 14.85 -20.81 -0.62
C ASP A 182 13.88 -20.08 -1.56
N PHE A 183 13.93 -20.47 -2.83
CA PHE A 183 12.84 -20.28 -3.80
C PHE A 183 12.50 -21.68 -4.33
N LEU A 184 11.71 -22.42 -3.55
CA LEU A 184 10.93 -23.57 -3.98
C LEU A 184 9.60 -23.54 -3.22
#